data_AF-A0A397AWJ4-F1
#
_entry.id   AF-A0A397AWJ4-F1
#
_cell.length_a   1.000
_cell.length_b   1.000
_cell.length_c   1.000
_cell.angle_alpha   90.00
_cell.angle_beta   90.00
_cell.angle_gamma   90.00
#
_symmetry.space_group_name_H-M   'P 1'
#
loop_
_entity.id
_entity.type
_entity.pdbx_description
1 polymer ?
#
loop_
_entity_poly.entity_id
_entity_poly.type
_entity_poly.pdbx_seq_one_letter_code
_entity_poly.pdbx_strand_id
1 'polypeptide(L)'
;MVRVFVRTPVPDTPASFLATYHRLSVLVNVGFALNLATTPLMAYVAEPYPWGIPLQNTFADVPYDALDAAAAPMFQGLYNNMTMAPLEWFKLDLATLSYAVRYTLVIPPADEFVSHPLRQVNALVSFPGALVANTPTCDVRLMDVAAAGFYGVGGRALVYDFLAANSSARASNRWCTCQFAVLLGIPIAVGCLWFYSTSSSADTLPSTSITAFFSVQLFETFSMCWFKLAYRVALSLYVVWLLWSRYYRHIVALHRSLNRLGLDCTSSCTRYKIMLGDPSGLIMSEFVVAVVVLLDIWMNVSYLSIAFIQVSQVTDVWQLVWGGALFVCILTVFTKRYKWEAIFTPVDPTVLTIASYIYGGPVLAVFVATPAMVVVYMLRHISLPGKNPVVDMEVSALTHRTYSDTWWQVHKTTGDIKHRLLRTLYKQRSKDCRGGSIYKLFDRNPRYRMKPLTSLLSADVFVLCARGGEGPQVYDIQVRLSLVSLLDTHANDPALAITTCPREHRASVATLGHPTSCTTRSPPFVAHAFTCVHLGETDWLM
;
A
#
# COMPACT_ATOMS: atom_id res chain seq x y z
N MET A 1 27.34 7.81 29.90
CA MET A 1 28.40 7.07 29.18
C MET A 1 28.25 5.61 29.56
N VAL A 2 27.83 4.72 28.63
CA VAL A 2 27.61 3.29 28.94
C VAL A 2 28.96 2.60 28.89
N ARG A 3 29.41 2.00 29.99
CA ARG A 3 30.64 1.19 30.00
C ARG A 3 30.31 -0.21 29.47
N VAL A 4 31.10 -0.68 28.52
CA VAL A 4 30.97 -2.03 27.96
C VAL A 4 31.71 -2.97 28.90
N PHE A 5 30.97 -3.82 29.60
CA PHE A 5 31.51 -4.88 30.42
C PHE A 5 31.57 -6.15 29.57
N VAL A 6 32.70 -6.86 29.64
CA VAL A 6 32.82 -8.21 29.09
C VAL A 6 32.81 -9.14 30.29
N ARG A 7 31.76 -9.95 30.43
CA ARG A 7 31.69 -10.95 31.49
C ARG A 7 32.80 -11.97 31.27
N THR A 8 33.76 -12.03 32.20
CA THR A 8 34.67 -13.18 32.29
C THR A 8 33.83 -14.39 32.70
N PRO A 9 34.04 -15.58 32.10
CA PRO A 9 33.35 -16.79 32.57
C PRO A 9 33.69 -16.97 34.05
N VAL A 10 32.68 -16.79 34.91
CA VAL A 10 32.81 -17.06 36.35
C VAL A 10 32.71 -18.57 36.51
N PRO A 11 33.73 -19.26 37.03
CA PRO A 11 33.58 -20.64 37.47
C PRO A 11 32.67 -20.63 38.71
N ASP A 12 31.79 -21.63 38.78
CA ASP A 12 31.05 -22.04 39.98
C ASP A 12 29.75 -21.27 40.31
N THR A 13 28.81 -21.34 39.36
CA THR A 13 27.40 -21.80 39.50
C THR A 13 26.61 -21.24 38.31
N PRO A 14 25.93 -22.07 37.49
CA PRO A 14 25.13 -21.54 36.40
C PRO A 14 23.90 -20.87 37.00
N ALA A 15 23.94 -19.55 37.18
CA ALA A 15 22.72 -18.77 37.33
C ALA A 15 21.89 -19.02 36.06
N SER A 16 20.91 -19.92 36.13
CA SER A 16 20.05 -20.24 35.01
C SER A 16 19.17 -19.02 34.73
N PHE A 17 19.55 -18.21 33.75
CA PHE A 17 18.70 -17.13 33.28
C PHE A 17 17.50 -17.74 32.55
N LEU A 18 16.29 -17.29 32.89
CA LEU A 18 15.07 -17.75 32.26
C LEU A 18 14.51 -16.65 31.37
N ALA A 19 14.71 -16.75 30.06
CA ALA A 19 14.05 -15.92 29.08
C ALA A 19 12.73 -16.57 28.61
N THR A 20 11.67 -15.78 28.57
CA THR A 20 10.34 -16.19 28.07
C THR A 20 9.78 -15.15 27.11
N TYR A 21 8.86 -15.55 26.25
CA TYR A 21 8.18 -14.61 25.35
C TYR A 21 6.89 -14.07 25.96
N HIS A 22 6.58 -12.81 25.69
CA HIS A 22 5.28 -12.23 26.05
C HIS A 22 4.19 -12.74 25.09
N ARG A 23 3.24 -13.54 25.59
CA ARG A 23 2.23 -14.24 24.77
C ARG A 23 1.46 -13.32 23.83
N LEU A 24 0.92 -12.21 24.34
CA LEU A 24 0.16 -11.27 23.50
C LEU A 24 1.04 -10.61 22.43
N SER A 25 2.32 -10.36 22.70
CA SER A 25 3.18 -9.76 21.67
C SER A 25 3.55 -10.75 20.58
N VAL A 26 3.66 -12.03 20.93
CA VAL A 26 3.81 -13.09 19.93
C VAL A 26 2.55 -13.19 19.07
N LEU A 27 1.36 -13.19 19.67
CA LEU A 27 0.10 -13.25 18.92
C LEU A 27 -0.05 -12.07 17.94
N VAL A 28 0.18 -10.85 18.42
CA VAL A 28 0.10 -9.65 17.57
C VAL A 28 1.17 -9.66 16.46
N ASN A 29 2.40 -10.06 16.79
CA ASN A 29 3.48 -10.17 15.81
C ASN A 29 3.19 -11.23 14.74
N VAL A 30 2.66 -12.40 15.13
CA VAL A 30 2.22 -13.45 14.20
C VAL A 30 1.09 -12.94 13.31
N GLY A 31 0.14 -12.18 13.86
CA GLY A 31 -0.90 -11.52 13.07
C GLY A 31 -0.33 -10.60 11.98
N PHE A 32 0.64 -9.74 12.32
CA PHE A 32 1.31 -8.88 11.34
C PHE A 32 2.09 -9.68 10.29
N ALA A 33 2.81 -10.72 10.71
CA ALA A 33 3.58 -11.57 9.81
C ALA A 33 2.68 -12.35 8.83
N LEU A 34 1.57 -12.90 9.33
CA LEU A 34 0.56 -13.57 8.50
C LEU A 34 -0.05 -12.59 7.50
N ASN A 35 -0.52 -11.42 7.96
CA ASN A 35 -1.06 -10.40 7.08
C ASN A 35 -0.09 -10.04 5.95
N LEU A 36 1.19 -9.82 6.28
CA LEU A 36 2.21 -9.51 5.28
C LEU A 36 2.45 -10.65 4.29
N ALA A 37 2.50 -11.90 4.77
CA ALA A 37 2.71 -13.08 3.93
C ALA A 37 1.49 -13.41 3.04
N THR A 38 0.27 -13.15 3.50
CA THR A 38 -0.97 -13.42 2.75
C THR A 38 -1.41 -12.26 1.86
N THR A 39 -0.85 -11.06 2.04
CA THR A 39 -1.21 -9.88 1.24
C THR A 39 -1.20 -10.14 -0.27
N PRO A 40 -0.17 -10.78 -0.88
CA PRO A 40 -0.18 -11.05 -2.32
C PRO A 40 -1.36 -11.92 -2.78
N LEU A 41 -1.87 -12.78 -1.90
CA LEU A 41 -2.97 -13.69 -2.20
C LEU A 41 -4.35 -13.04 -2.00
N MET A 42 -4.43 -11.90 -1.31
CA MET A 42 -5.70 -11.18 -1.10
C MET A 42 -6.34 -10.69 -2.40
N ALA A 43 -5.58 -10.58 -3.48
CA ALA A 43 -6.12 -10.23 -4.79
C ALA A 43 -7.15 -11.27 -5.31
N TYR A 44 -7.05 -12.54 -4.91
CA TYR A 44 -8.04 -13.58 -5.25
C TYR A 44 -9.40 -13.43 -4.56
N VAL A 45 -9.59 -12.38 -3.74
CA VAL A 45 -10.92 -11.96 -3.29
C VAL A 45 -11.71 -11.36 -4.45
N ALA A 46 -11.05 -10.66 -5.38
CA ALA A 46 -11.68 -10.01 -6.53
C ALA A 46 -11.35 -10.70 -7.87
N GLU A 47 -10.36 -11.59 -7.89
CA GLU A 47 -9.89 -12.30 -9.08
C GLU A 47 -10.31 -13.78 -9.07
N PRO A 48 -10.64 -14.36 -10.24
CA PRO A 48 -10.88 -15.80 -10.35
C PRO A 48 -9.59 -16.59 -10.16
N TYR A 49 -9.71 -17.78 -9.58
CA TYR A 49 -8.62 -18.75 -9.53
C TYR A 49 -8.33 -19.35 -10.92
N PRO A 50 -7.12 -19.87 -11.18
CA PRO A 50 -6.75 -20.41 -12.49
C PRO A 50 -7.66 -21.53 -13.00
N TRP A 51 -8.25 -22.32 -12.11
CA TRP A 51 -9.18 -23.41 -12.43
C TRP A 51 -10.63 -22.95 -12.54
N GLY A 52 -10.93 -21.69 -12.25
CA GLY A 52 -12.27 -21.09 -12.33
C GLY A 52 -12.47 -20.19 -13.55
N ILE A 53 -11.50 -20.11 -14.46
CA ILE A 53 -11.58 -19.24 -15.64
C ILE A 53 -12.54 -19.89 -16.65
N PRO A 54 -13.55 -19.15 -17.14
CA PRO A 54 -14.42 -19.66 -18.19
C PRO A 54 -13.64 -19.86 -19.50
N LEU A 55 -13.83 -21.01 -20.14
CA LEU A 55 -13.41 -21.28 -21.52
C LEU A 55 -14.29 -20.45 -22.46
N GLN A 56 -13.97 -19.18 -22.69
CA GLN A 56 -14.82 -18.31 -23.50
C GLN A 56 -14.05 -17.65 -24.65
N ASN A 57 -14.77 -17.43 -25.76
CA ASN A 57 -14.28 -16.68 -26.91
C ASN A 57 -14.11 -15.21 -26.51
N THR A 58 -12.87 -14.83 -26.27
CA THR A 58 -12.46 -13.45 -26.02
C THR A 58 -12.72 -12.59 -27.25
N PHE A 59 -13.24 -11.37 -27.09
CA PHE A 59 -13.33 -10.40 -28.20
C PHE A 59 -11.96 -9.88 -28.67
N ALA A 60 -10.85 -10.39 -28.12
CA ALA A 60 -9.49 -9.95 -28.42
C ALA A 60 -9.13 -10.08 -29.91
N ASP A 61 -9.71 -11.05 -30.61
CA ASP A 61 -9.44 -11.31 -32.03
C ASP A 61 -10.43 -10.61 -32.97
N VAL A 62 -11.43 -9.90 -32.44
CA VAL A 62 -12.45 -9.21 -33.24
C VAL A 62 -11.87 -7.90 -33.78
N PRO A 63 -11.96 -7.63 -35.09
CA PRO A 63 -11.49 -6.38 -35.65
C PRO A 63 -12.34 -5.20 -35.15
N TYR A 64 -11.72 -4.04 -35.01
CA TYR A 64 -12.32 -2.89 -34.32
C TYR A 64 -13.66 -2.43 -34.93
N ASP A 65 -13.78 -2.46 -36.24
CA ASP A 65 -14.98 -2.07 -37.00
C ASP A 65 -16.17 -2.99 -36.76
N ALA A 66 -15.92 -4.26 -36.40
CA ALA A 66 -16.96 -5.23 -36.05
C ALA A 66 -17.24 -5.31 -34.53
N LEU A 67 -16.47 -4.57 -33.70
CA LEU A 67 -16.52 -4.70 -32.25
C LEU A 67 -17.90 -4.35 -31.67
N ASP A 68 -18.48 -3.23 -32.11
CA ASP A 68 -19.81 -2.80 -31.64
C ASP A 68 -20.88 -3.85 -31.98
N ALA A 69 -20.84 -4.40 -33.19
CA ALA A 69 -21.79 -5.41 -33.63
C ALA A 69 -21.62 -6.76 -32.90
N ALA A 70 -20.39 -7.11 -32.50
CA ALA A 70 -20.10 -8.36 -31.81
C ALA A 70 -20.35 -8.28 -30.28
N ALA A 71 -19.86 -7.22 -29.63
CA ALA A 71 -19.83 -7.10 -28.18
C ALA A 71 -21.13 -6.52 -27.60
N ALA A 72 -21.73 -5.52 -28.25
CA ALA A 72 -22.91 -4.85 -27.70
C ALA A 72 -24.12 -5.79 -27.48
N PRO A 73 -24.48 -6.71 -28.41
CA PRO A 73 -25.60 -7.62 -28.18
C PRO A 73 -25.39 -8.55 -26.99
N MET A 74 -24.15 -9.01 -26.78
CA MET A 74 -23.80 -9.86 -25.63
C MET A 74 -24.01 -9.10 -24.32
N PHE A 75 -23.43 -7.90 -24.20
CA PHE A 75 -23.53 -7.11 -22.97
C PHE A 75 -24.94 -6.62 -22.67
N GLN A 76 -25.69 -6.18 -23.68
CA GLN A 76 -27.09 -5.76 -23.50
C GLN A 76 -28.01 -6.94 -23.15
N GLY A 77 -27.67 -8.16 -23.61
CA GLY A 77 -28.35 -9.39 -23.21
C GLY A 77 -28.09 -9.76 -21.74
N LEU A 78 -26.84 -9.65 -21.30
CA LEU A 78 -26.43 -9.97 -19.93
C LEU A 78 -26.87 -8.91 -18.91
N TYR A 79 -26.78 -7.63 -19.27
CA TYR A 79 -27.01 -6.49 -18.40
C TYR A 79 -28.12 -5.61 -18.96
N ASN A 80 -29.30 -5.69 -18.34
CA ASN A 80 -30.44 -4.86 -18.69
C ASN A 80 -31.33 -4.63 -17.45
N ASN A 81 -32.40 -3.87 -17.64
CA ASN A 81 -33.33 -3.54 -16.55
C ASN A 81 -34.08 -4.77 -15.98
N MET A 82 -34.07 -5.93 -16.66
CA MET A 82 -34.67 -7.16 -16.16
C MET A 82 -33.65 -8.03 -15.41
N THR A 83 -32.39 -8.05 -15.85
CA THR A 83 -31.34 -8.90 -15.25
C THR A 83 -30.62 -8.27 -14.06
N MET A 84 -30.68 -6.94 -13.91
CA MET A 84 -30.17 -6.20 -12.76
C MET A 84 -31.32 -5.66 -11.91
N ALA A 85 -31.34 -5.96 -10.61
CA ALA A 85 -32.42 -5.52 -9.71
C ALA A 85 -32.50 -3.98 -9.68
N PRO A 86 -33.67 -3.33 -9.46
CA PRO A 86 -33.84 -1.87 -9.61
C PRO A 86 -32.91 -0.94 -8.80
N LEU A 87 -32.30 -1.44 -7.72
CA LEU A 87 -31.33 -0.70 -6.89
C LEU A 87 -29.88 -1.23 -7.05
N GLU A 88 -29.68 -2.26 -7.87
CA GLU A 88 -28.36 -2.81 -8.17
C GLU A 88 -27.64 -1.88 -9.15
N TRP A 89 -26.62 -1.18 -8.67
CA TRP A 89 -25.81 -0.26 -9.47
C TRP A 89 -24.57 -0.95 -10.04
N PHE A 90 -24.09 -2.03 -9.43
CA PHE A 90 -22.94 -2.81 -9.88
C PHE A 90 -23.26 -4.30 -9.86
N LYS A 91 -22.92 -5.01 -10.93
CA LYS A 91 -23.04 -6.46 -11.03
C LYS A 91 -21.77 -7.04 -11.63
N LEU A 92 -21.13 -7.95 -10.90
CA LEU A 92 -20.00 -8.75 -11.36
C LEU A 92 -20.51 -10.15 -11.73
N ASP A 93 -20.24 -10.57 -12.96
CA ASP A 93 -20.51 -11.92 -13.45
C ASP A 93 -19.19 -12.68 -13.62
N LEU A 94 -18.97 -13.66 -12.75
CA LEU A 94 -17.78 -14.51 -12.78
C LEU A 94 -17.81 -15.53 -13.92
N ALA A 95 -18.99 -15.87 -14.45
CA ALA A 95 -19.12 -16.86 -15.51
C ALA A 95 -18.64 -16.31 -16.86
N THR A 96 -18.79 -15.00 -17.08
CA THR A 96 -18.29 -14.30 -18.28
C THR A 96 -17.08 -13.43 -18.01
N LEU A 97 -16.62 -13.40 -16.76
CA LEU A 97 -15.59 -12.50 -16.24
C LEU A 97 -15.83 -11.05 -16.69
N SER A 98 -17.07 -10.61 -16.55
CA SER A 98 -17.51 -9.27 -16.91
C SER A 98 -18.23 -8.60 -15.77
N TYR A 99 -18.20 -7.27 -15.75
CA TYR A 99 -19.01 -6.49 -14.82
C TYR A 99 -19.78 -5.42 -15.58
N ALA A 100 -20.87 -4.96 -15.00
CA ALA A 100 -21.59 -3.80 -15.47
C ALA A 100 -21.94 -2.87 -14.33
N VAL A 101 -21.96 -1.59 -14.67
CA VAL A 101 -22.38 -0.52 -13.79
C VAL A 101 -23.56 0.19 -14.43
N ARG A 102 -24.63 0.36 -13.65
CA ARG A 102 -25.87 1.01 -14.08
C ARG A 102 -26.08 2.29 -13.30
N TYR A 103 -26.40 3.35 -14.04
CA TYR A 103 -26.66 4.66 -13.47
C TYR A 103 -27.93 5.25 -14.06
N THR A 104 -28.69 5.96 -13.24
CA THR A 104 -29.88 6.69 -13.67
C THR A 104 -29.56 8.18 -13.62
N LEU A 105 -29.77 8.85 -14.75
CA LEU A 105 -29.39 10.24 -14.99
C LEU A 105 -30.65 11.03 -15.30
N VAL A 106 -30.78 12.23 -14.73
CA VAL A 106 -31.81 13.19 -15.14
C VAL A 106 -31.12 14.24 -15.99
N ILE A 107 -31.48 14.30 -17.28
CA ILE A 107 -30.81 15.22 -18.22
C ILE A 107 -31.63 16.51 -18.34
N PRO A 108 -31.01 17.69 -18.16
CA PRO A 108 -31.60 18.97 -18.53
C PRO A 108 -32.00 19.03 -20.03
N PRO A 109 -32.90 19.96 -20.42
CA PRO A 109 -33.30 20.10 -21.82
C PRO A 109 -32.11 20.53 -22.71
N ALA A 110 -32.14 20.14 -23.98
CA ALA A 110 -30.99 20.21 -24.91
C ALA A 110 -30.50 21.64 -25.19
N ASP A 111 -31.36 22.63 -25.02
CA ASP A 111 -31.12 24.07 -25.20
C ASP A 111 -30.11 24.67 -24.20
N GLU A 112 -30.00 24.12 -22.99
CA GLU A 112 -29.01 24.58 -21.99
C GLU A 112 -27.56 24.18 -22.31
N PHE A 113 -27.35 23.17 -23.16
CA PHE A 113 -26.01 22.64 -23.46
C PHE A 113 -25.36 23.28 -24.68
N VAL A 114 -26.16 23.75 -25.65
CA VAL A 114 -25.67 24.32 -26.91
C VAL A 114 -25.01 25.70 -26.72
N SER A 115 -25.39 26.43 -25.66
CA SER A 115 -24.92 27.80 -25.38
C SER A 115 -23.68 27.88 -24.47
N HIS A 116 -23.27 26.78 -23.81
CA HIS A 116 -22.18 26.79 -22.82
C HIS A 116 -21.25 25.54 -22.90
N PRO A 117 -20.09 25.64 -23.58
CA PRO A 117 -19.17 24.49 -23.75
C PRO A 117 -18.59 23.96 -22.42
N LEU A 118 -18.42 24.82 -21.41
CA LEU A 118 -17.99 24.40 -20.08
C LEU A 118 -19.05 23.55 -19.36
N ARG A 119 -20.35 23.76 -19.63
CA ARG A 119 -21.43 22.92 -19.08
C ARG A 119 -21.46 21.54 -19.74
N GLN A 120 -21.10 21.43 -21.02
CA GLN A 120 -20.96 20.13 -21.69
C GLN A 120 -19.80 19.30 -21.12
N VAL A 121 -18.67 19.94 -20.83
CA VAL A 121 -17.54 19.27 -20.17
C VAL A 121 -17.91 18.86 -18.75
N ASN A 122 -18.58 19.73 -17.99
CA ASN A 122 -19.06 19.39 -16.65
C ASN A 122 -20.09 18.24 -16.69
N ALA A 123 -20.94 18.19 -17.71
CA ALA A 123 -21.89 17.11 -17.94
C ALA A 123 -21.20 15.78 -18.32
N LEU A 124 -20.16 15.82 -19.16
CA LEU A 124 -19.35 14.63 -19.48
C LEU A 124 -18.66 14.08 -18.23
N VAL A 125 -18.11 14.97 -17.39
CA VAL A 125 -17.45 14.63 -16.13
C VAL A 125 -18.47 14.12 -15.10
N SER A 126 -19.74 14.55 -15.14
CA SER A 126 -20.81 14.01 -14.27
C SER A 126 -21.51 12.77 -14.85
N PHE A 127 -21.08 12.26 -15.99
CA PHE A 127 -21.57 11.01 -16.58
C PHE A 127 -20.59 9.87 -16.21
N PRO A 128 -20.97 8.84 -15.44
CA PRO A 128 -22.30 8.48 -15.01
C PRO A 128 -22.48 8.62 -13.49
N GLY A 129 -23.15 9.72 -13.10
CA GLY A 129 -23.83 9.86 -11.83
C GLY A 129 -23.74 11.26 -11.20
N ALA A 130 -24.79 12.03 -11.46
CA ALA A 130 -25.18 13.15 -10.61
C ALA A 130 -26.55 12.78 -10.03
N LEU A 131 -26.59 12.43 -8.74
CA LEU A 131 -27.86 12.35 -8.01
C LEU A 131 -28.47 13.76 -7.96
N VAL A 132 -29.61 13.92 -8.62
CA VAL A 132 -30.50 15.07 -8.43
C VAL A 132 -31.33 14.79 -7.17
N ALA A 133 -30.92 15.34 -6.03
CA ALA A 133 -31.84 15.51 -4.91
C ALA A 133 -32.59 16.83 -5.10
N ASN A 134 -33.91 16.73 -5.12
CA ASN A 134 -34.86 17.82 -5.32
C ASN A 134 -34.64 19.01 -4.36
N THR A 135 -33.98 20.08 -4.81
CA THR A 135 -34.07 21.43 -4.19
C THR A 135 -33.89 22.55 -5.22
N PRO A 136 -34.60 23.69 -5.10
CA PRO A 136 -34.58 24.80 -6.05
C PRO A 136 -33.39 25.76 -5.89
N THR A 137 -32.30 25.30 -5.28
CA THR A 137 -31.07 26.09 -5.13
C THR A 137 -29.95 25.37 -5.84
N CYS A 138 -29.21 26.09 -6.68
CA CYS A 138 -28.07 25.64 -7.49
C CYS A 138 -26.90 25.10 -6.63
N ASP A 139 -27.11 23.97 -5.95
CA ASP A 139 -26.08 23.20 -5.26
C ASP A 139 -26.20 21.75 -5.70
N VAL A 140 -25.59 21.44 -6.86
CA VAL A 140 -25.38 20.06 -7.29
C VAL A 140 -24.24 19.49 -6.44
N ARG A 141 -24.60 18.74 -5.40
CA ARG A 141 -23.69 17.83 -4.70
C ARG A 141 -24.30 16.43 -4.70
N LEU A 142 -23.71 15.50 -5.44
CA LEU A 142 -22.99 14.35 -4.86
C LEU A 142 -22.38 13.48 -5.98
N MET A 143 -21.13 13.10 -5.72
CA MET A 143 -20.28 12.17 -6.46
C MET A 143 -21.01 10.88 -6.86
N ASP A 144 -21.05 10.61 -8.16
CA ASP A 144 -21.10 9.26 -8.71
C ASP A 144 -20.30 9.34 -10.03
N VAL A 145 -18.97 9.25 -9.96
CA VAL A 145 -18.16 9.30 -11.18
C VAL A 145 -16.98 8.35 -11.05
N ALA A 146 -17.00 7.29 -11.87
CA ALA A 146 -15.81 6.50 -12.17
C ALA A 146 -15.72 6.04 -13.62
N ALA A 147 -16.83 5.75 -14.30
CA ALA A 147 -16.74 5.21 -15.66
C ALA A 147 -16.21 6.23 -16.68
N ALA A 148 -16.43 7.54 -16.47
CA ALA A 148 -15.91 8.61 -17.34
C ALA A 148 -14.40 8.50 -17.57
N GLY A 149 -13.62 8.22 -16.52
CA GLY A 149 -12.16 8.06 -16.62
C GLY A 149 -11.73 6.92 -17.56
N PHE A 150 -12.62 5.96 -17.81
CA PHE A 150 -12.39 4.84 -18.71
C PHE A 150 -12.91 5.10 -20.13
N TYR A 151 -13.54 6.24 -20.43
CA TYR A 151 -14.01 6.52 -21.79
C TYR A 151 -12.86 6.88 -22.73
N GLY A 152 -12.84 6.22 -23.89
CA GLY A 152 -11.99 6.56 -25.01
C GLY A 152 -12.52 7.71 -25.83
N VAL A 153 -11.94 7.93 -27.00
CA VAL A 153 -12.41 8.97 -27.93
C VAL A 153 -13.84 8.68 -28.37
N GLY A 154 -14.16 7.43 -28.72
CA GLY A 154 -15.50 7.00 -29.13
C GLY A 154 -16.55 7.12 -28.03
N GLY A 155 -16.25 6.63 -26.82
CA GLY A 155 -17.15 6.79 -25.66
C GLY A 155 -17.48 8.25 -25.34
N ARG A 156 -16.49 9.14 -25.40
CA ARG A 156 -16.70 10.57 -25.17
C ARG A 156 -17.52 11.23 -26.29
N ALA A 157 -17.23 10.88 -27.56
CA ALA A 157 -18.01 11.35 -28.70
C ALA A 157 -19.49 10.92 -28.59
N LEU A 158 -19.75 9.66 -28.23
CA LEU A 158 -21.11 9.17 -28.02
C LEU A 158 -21.85 9.97 -26.94
N VAL A 159 -21.20 10.28 -25.81
CA VAL A 159 -21.81 11.09 -24.75
C VAL A 159 -22.11 12.51 -25.25
N TYR A 160 -21.19 13.14 -25.98
CA TYR A 160 -21.42 14.48 -26.53
C TYR A 160 -22.56 14.51 -27.55
N ASP A 161 -22.60 13.55 -28.47
CA ASP A 161 -23.66 13.42 -29.48
C ASP A 161 -25.02 13.17 -28.82
N PHE A 162 -25.05 12.35 -27.77
CA PHE A 162 -26.25 12.09 -26.98
C PHE A 162 -26.76 13.32 -26.24
N LEU A 163 -25.87 14.10 -25.61
CA LEU A 163 -26.21 15.33 -24.91
C LEU A 163 -26.72 16.41 -25.87
N ALA A 164 -26.12 16.50 -27.08
CA ALA A 164 -26.54 17.43 -28.12
C ALA A 164 -27.86 17.04 -28.80
N ALA A 165 -28.25 15.76 -28.75
CA ALA A 165 -29.49 15.28 -29.35
C ALA A 165 -30.74 15.82 -28.63
N ASN A 166 -31.81 16.08 -29.39
CA ASN A 166 -33.11 16.45 -28.85
C ASN A 166 -33.83 15.23 -28.23
N SER A 167 -34.89 15.45 -27.45
CA SER A 167 -35.59 14.38 -26.73
C SER A 167 -36.14 13.26 -27.62
N SER A 168 -36.57 13.59 -28.85
CA SER A 168 -37.05 12.60 -29.81
C SER A 168 -35.91 11.74 -30.37
N ALA A 169 -34.79 12.35 -30.77
CA ALA A 169 -33.60 11.62 -31.23
C ALA A 169 -32.97 10.77 -30.12
N ARG A 170 -32.99 11.25 -28.87
CA ARG A 170 -32.53 10.46 -27.71
C ARG A 170 -33.35 9.17 -27.54
N ALA A 171 -34.66 9.23 -27.79
CA ALA A 171 -35.55 8.07 -27.67
C ALA A 171 -35.54 7.16 -28.92
N SER A 172 -35.33 7.71 -30.11
CA SER A 172 -35.38 6.94 -31.36
C SER A 172 -34.06 6.28 -31.75
N ASN A 173 -32.94 6.89 -31.39
CA ASN A 173 -31.62 6.42 -31.83
C ASN A 173 -31.08 5.33 -30.91
N ARG A 174 -30.28 4.43 -31.48
CA ARG A 174 -29.49 3.47 -30.71
C ARG A 174 -28.17 4.12 -30.31
N TRP A 175 -28.00 4.30 -29.00
CA TRP A 175 -26.77 4.86 -28.45
C TRP A 175 -25.93 3.75 -27.87
N CYS A 176 -24.90 3.34 -28.59
CA CYS A 176 -23.97 2.32 -28.13
C CYS A 176 -22.61 2.54 -28.78
N THR A 177 -21.54 2.32 -28.02
CA THR A 177 -20.19 2.22 -28.55
C THR A 177 -19.36 1.32 -27.65
N CYS A 178 -18.48 0.54 -28.26
CA CYS A 178 -17.55 -0.36 -27.60
C CYS A 178 -16.12 0.05 -27.90
N GLN A 179 -15.22 -0.33 -27.01
CA GLN A 179 -13.82 0.05 -27.07
C GLN A 179 -12.95 -1.03 -26.42
N PHE A 180 -11.74 -1.19 -26.95
CA PHE A 180 -10.73 -2.02 -26.30
C PHE A 180 -10.00 -1.23 -25.21
N ALA A 181 -9.78 -1.88 -24.08
CA ALA A 181 -8.75 -1.50 -23.13
C ALA A 181 -7.47 -2.27 -23.47
N VAL A 182 -6.38 -1.54 -23.65
CA VAL A 182 -5.09 -2.06 -24.10
C VAL A 182 -4.03 -1.73 -23.06
N LEU A 183 -3.09 -2.65 -22.84
CA LEU A 183 -1.91 -2.47 -22.01
C LEU A 183 -0.70 -2.98 -22.80
N LEU A 184 0.32 -2.16 -23.03
CA LEU A 184 1.52 -2.51 -23.80
C LEU A 184 1.19 -3.04 -25.21
N GLY A 185 0.18 -2.44 -25.83
CA GLY A 185 -0.32 -2.84 -27.15
C GLY A 185 -1.16 -4.12 -27.17
N ILE A 186 -1.35 -4.79 -26.03
CA ILE A 186 -2.13 -6.02 -25.91
C ILE A 186 -3.53 -5.68 -25.38
N PRO A 187 -4.63 -6.12 -26.02
CA PRO A 187 -5.97 -5.93 -25.49
C PRO A 187 -6.14 -6.76 -24.21
N ILE A 188 -6.55 -6.11 -23.13
CA ILE A 188 -6.75 -6.72 -21.80
C ILE A 188 -8.22 -6.71 -21.35
N ALA A 189 -9.06 -5.89 -22.00
CA ALA A 189 -10.51 -5.91 -21.79
C ALA A 189 -11.24 -5.28 -22.99
N VAL A 190 -12.54 -5.52 -23.08
CA VAL A 190 -13.47 -4.75 -23.92
C VAL A 190 -14.52 -4.12 -23.04
N GLY A 191 -14.83 -2.84 -23.27
CA GLY A 191 -15.91 -2.14 -22.58
C GLY A 191 -16.90 -1.53 -23.54
N CYS A 192 -18.18 -1.56 -23.19
CA CYS A 192 -19.27 -0.96 -23.97
C CYS A 192 -20.08 0.01 -23.11
N LEU A 193 -20.46 1.14 -23.71
CA LEU A 193 -21.32 2.16 -23.13
C LEU A 193 -22.60 2.25 -23.95
N TRP A 194 -23.76 2.19 -23.29
CA TRP A 194 -25.05 2.41 -23.96
C TRP A 194 -26.07 3.10 -23.04
N PHE A 195 -27.11 3.65 -23.66
CA PHE A 195 -28.19 4.36 -22.99
C PHE A 195 -29.56 3.78 -23.33
N TYR A 196 -30.44 3.69 -22.33
CA TYR A 196 -31.86 3.41 -22.49
C TYR A 196 -32.68 4.62 -22.05
N SER A 197 -33.66 5.02 -22.87
CA SER A 197 -34.71 5.95 -22.44
C SER A 197 -35.75 5.18 -21.64
N THR A 198 -35.86 5.44 -20.34
CA THR A 198 -36.86 4.80 -19.49
C THR A 198 -38.14 5.61 -19.53
N SER A 199 -39.17 5.14 -20.25
CA SER A 199 -40.53 5.66 -20.13
C SER A 199 -41.28 4.84 -19.07
N SER A 200 -40.95 5.01 -17.79
CA SER A 200 -41.64 4.28 -16.72
C SER A 200 -42.94 4.98 -16.32
N SER A 201 -44.05 4.27 -16.50
CA SER A 201 -45.39 4.53 -15.97
C SER A 201 -45.52 4.22 -14.46
N ALA A 202 -44.46 4.48 -13.69
CA ALA A 202 -44.44 4.31 -12.24
C ALA A 202 -44.10 5.66 -11.60
N ASP A 203 -45.05 6.20 -10.83
CA ASP A 203 -45.17 7.58 -10.31
C ASP A 203 -44.04 8.07 -9.36
N THR A 204 -42.78 7.71 -9.60
CA THR A 204 -41.67 8.03 -8.66
C THR A 204 -40.40 8.60 -9.31
N LEU A 205 -40.27 8.61 -10.64
CA LEU A 205 -39.14 9.28 -11.34
C LEU A 205 -39.63 10.36 -12.32
N PRO A 206 -38.91 11.50 -12.42
CA PRO A 206 -39.23 12.55 -13.39
C PRO A 206 -39.15 12.01 -14.82
N SER A 207 -40.03 12.49 -15.70
CA SER A 207 -40.28 12.04 -17.08
C SER A 207 -39.10 12.15 -18.08
N THR A 208 -37.89 12.44 -17.59
CA THR A 208 -36.65 12.64 -18.36
C THR A 208 -35.47 11.81 -17.83
N SER A 209 -35.73 10.76 -17.04
CA SER A 209 -34.67 9.87 -16.54
C SER A 209 -34.18 8.90 -17.61
N ILE A 210 -32.86 8.86 -17.82
CA ILE A 210 -32.17 7.95 -18.73
C ILE A 210 -31.31 6.98 -17.92
N THR A 211 -31.30 5.72 -18.32
CA THR A 211 -30.46 4.71 -17.69
C THR A 211 -29.25 4.46 -18.57
N ALA A 212 -28.05 4.75 -18.05
CA ALA A 212 -26.78 4.46 -18.67
C ALA A 212 -26.20 3.16 -18.12
N PHE A 213 -25.61 2.38 -19.01
CA PHE A 213 -24.88 1.17 -18.64
C PHE A 213 -23.46 1.25 -19.20
N PHE A 214 -22.50 0.94 -18.34
CA PHE A 214 -21.12 0.71 -18.74
C PHE A 214 -20.72 -0.70 -18.32
N SER A 215 -20.44 -1.56 -19.29
CA SER A 215 -19.98 -2.92 -19.04
C SER A 215 -18.56 -3.12 -19.53
N VAL A 216 -17.85 -4.03 -18.88
CA VAL A 216 -16.50 -4.43 -19.25
C VAL A 216 -16.36 -5.94 -19.10
N GLN A 217 -15.78 -6.61 -20.09
CA GLN A 217 -15.30 -7.98 -19.99
C GLN A 217 -13.77 -7.98 -19.94
N LEU A 218 -13.22 -8.66 -18.94
CA LEU A 218 -11.79 -8.78 -18.75
C LEU A 218 -11.25 -9.98 -19.54
N PHE A 219 -10.07 -9.82 -20.12
CA PHE A 219 -9.41 -10.87 -20.87
C PHE A 219 -8.33 -11.52 -20.00
N GLU A 220 -8.62 -12.72 -19.52
CA GLU A 220 -7.66 -13.53 -18.80
C GLU A 220 -7.38 -14.81 -19.57
N THR A 221 -6.09 -15.12 -19.73
CA THR A 221 -5.66 -16.36 -20.36
C THR A 221 -5.30 -17.37 -19.29
N PHE A 222 -5.59 -18.65 -19.56
CA PHE A 222 -5.25 -19.75 -18.66
C PHE A 222 -3.78 -19.69 -18.21
N SER A 223 -2.85 -19.46 -19.16
CA SER A 223 -1.42 -19.35 -18.88
C SER A 223 -1.08 -18.18 -17.96
N MET A 224 -1.67 -17.00 -18.17
CA MET A 224 -1.39 -15.83 -17.34
C MET A 224 -1.91 -15.98 -15.92
N CYS A 225 -3.05 -16.62 -15.70
CA CYS A 225 -3.55 -16.84 -14.34
C CYS A 225 -2.69 -17.83 -13.54
N TRP A 226 -2.22 -18.91 -14.18
CA TRP A 226 -1.26 -19.82 -13.54
C TRP A 226 0.07 -19.13 -13.23
N PHE A 227 0.54 -18.28 -14.15
CA PHE A 227 1.71 -17.46 -13.92
C PHE A 227 1.52 -16.50 -12.73
N LYS A 228 0.41 -15.75 -12.67
CA LYS A 228 0.06 -14.87 -11.54
C LYS A 228 0.04 -15.63 -10.21
N LEU A 229 -0.56 -16.83 -10.18
CA LEU A 229 -0.61 -17.65 -8.97
C LEU A 229 0.78 -18.10 -8.54
N ALA A 230 1.58 -18.65 -9.46
CA ALA A 230 2.94 -19.08 -9.17
C ALA A 230 3.81 -17.90 -8.69
N TYR A 231 3.65 -16.74 -9.32
CA TYR A 231 4.32 -15.49 -8.96
C TYR A 231 3.97 -15.05 -7.54
N ARG A 232 2.68 -15.00 -7.19
CA ARG A 232 2.21 -14.59 -5.85
C ARG A 232 2.61 -15.58 -4.76
N VAL A 233 2.56 -16.88 -5.03
CA VAL A 233 3.07 -17.90 -4.12
C VAL A 233 4.57 -17.73 -3.89
N ALA A 234 5.35 -17.51 -4.96
CA ALA A 234 6.78 -17.24 -4.84
C ALA A 234 7.07 -15.96 -4.05
N LEU A 235 6.31 -14.88 -4.26
CA LEU A 235 6.41 -13.64 -3.50
C LEU A 235 6.08 -13.87 -2.02
N SER A 236 4.99 -14.59 -1.70
CA SER A 236 4.64 -14.94 -0.32
C SER A 236 5.76 -15.75 0.37
N LEU A 237 6.32 -16.75 -0.32
CA LEU A 237 7.45 -17.53 0.19
C LEU A 237 8.71 -16.67 0.40
N TYR A 238 8.97 -15.75 -0.53
CA TYR A 238 10.08 -14.80 -0.42
C TYR A 238 9.93 -13.85 0.77
N VAL A 239 8.72 -13.35 1.02
CA VAL A 239 8.39 -12.54 2.21
C VAL A 239 8.60 -13.34 3.50
N VAL A 240 8.17 -14.61 3.55
CA VAL A 240 8.40 -15.50 4.70
C VAL A 240 9.89 -15.74 4.93
N TRP A 241 10.66 -15.96 3.85
CA TRP A 241 12.11 -16.09 3.92
C TRP A 241 12.79 -14.82 4.44
N LEU A 242 12.33 -13.63 4.03
CA LEU A 242 12.81 -12.35 4.55
C LEU A 242 12.47 -12.16 6.03
N LEU A 243 11.22 -12.45 6.43
CA LEU A 243 10.79 -12.46 7.84
C LEU A 243 11.73 -13.31 8.69
N TRP A 244 12.05 -14.52 8.22
CA TRP A 244 12.96 -15.40 8.93
C TRP A 244 14.39 -14.86 8.98
N SER A 245 14.98 -14.57 7.82
CA SER A 245 16.39 -14.21 7.68
C SER A 245 16.76 -12.88 8.34
N ARG A 246 15.88 -11.87 8.25
CA ARG A 246 16.11 -10.49 8.69
C ARG A 246 15.51 -10.15 10.06
N TYR A 247 14.57 -10.94 10.57
CA TYR A 247 13.90 -10.66 11.86
C TYR A 247 13.95 -11.83 12.84
N TYR A 248 13.27 -12.94 12.54
CA TYR A 248 13.10 -14.03 13.51
C TYR A 248 14.41 -14.75 13.87
N ARG A 249 15.33 -14.93 12.92
CA ARG A 249 16.65 -15.52 13.19
C ARG A 249 17.40 -14.75 14.29
N HIS A 250 17.32 -13.41 14.26
CA HIS A 250 17.96 -12.55 15.27
C HIS A 250 17.22 -12.60 16.62
N ILE A 251 15.90 -12.78 16.63
CA ILE A 251 15.12 -12.99 17.86
C ILE A 251 15.50 -14.30 18.54
N VAL A 252 15.64 -15.37 17.75
CA VAL A 252 16.04 -16.69 18.27
C VAL A 252 17.47 -16.63 18.82
N ALA A 253 18.39 -15.94 18.14
CA ALA A 253 19.73 -15.70 18.66
C ALA A 253 19.69 -14.94 20.00
N LEU A 254 18.91 -13.86 20.09
CA LEU A 254 18.72 -13.09 21.31
C LEU A 254 18.20 -13.95 22.48
N HIS A 255 17.20 -14.79 22.23
CA HIS A 255 16.65 -15.66 23.26
C HIS A 255 17.69 -16.65 23.80
N ARG A 256 18.49 -17.25 22.91
CA ARG A 256 19.58 -18.16 23.32
C ARG A 256 20.66 -17.43 24.12
N SER A 257 21.09 -16.26 23.69
CA SER A 257 22.09 -15.46 24.41
C SER A 257 21.58 -14.97 25.77
N LEU A 258 20.31 -14.59 25.88
CA LEU A 258 19.71 -14.20 27.17
C LEU A 258 19.66 -15.38 28.17
N ASN A 259 19.36 -16.60 27.71
CA ASN A 259 19.38 -17.79 28.58
C ASN A 259 20.80 -18.19 29.01
N ARG A 260 21.82 -17.91 28.18
CA ARG A 260 23.22 -18.28 28.44
C ARG A 260 23.97 -17.25 29.26
N LEU A 261 23.86 -15.98 28.89
CA LEU A 261 24.73 -14.90 29.36
C LEU A 261 23.99 -13.90 30.26
N GLY A 262 22.69 -13.74 30.07
CA GLY A 262 21.92 -12.65 30.65
C GLY A 262 22.30 -11.28 30.08
N LEU A 263 21.80 -10.21 30.69
CA LEU A 263 22.16 -8.82 30.36
C LEU A 263 23.13 -8.27 31.41
N ASP A 264 24.37 -7.99 31.00
CA ASP A 264 25.46 -7.48 31.87
C ASP A 264 25.11 -6.17 32.60
N CYS A 265 24.13 -5.42 32.10
CA CYS A 265 23.72 -4.13 32.68
C CYS A 265 22.94 -4.26 34.00
N THR A 266 22.59 -5.49 34.42
CA THR A 266 21.64 -5.75 35.52
C THR A 266 22.07 -6.96 36.36
N SER A 267 23.01 -6.76 37.29
CA SER A 267 23.61 -7.82 38.13
C SER A 267 22.63 -8.59 39.02
N SER A 268 21.35 -8.22 39.06
CA SER A 268 20.31 -8.86 39.87
C SER A 268 19.14 -9.46 39.08
N CYS A 269 19.12 -9.33 37.75
CA CYS A 269 18.01 -9.85 36.95
C CYS A 269 18.29 -11.30 36.54
N THR A 270 17.37 -12.21 36.89
CA THR A 270 17.48 -13.64 36.56
C THR A 270 16.37 -14.11 35.61
N ARG A 271 15.29 -13.34 35.48
CA ARG A 271 14.17 -13.64 34.57
C ARG A 271 14.01 -12.53 33.54
N TYR A 272 13.90 -12.93 32.28
CA TYR A 272 13.70 -12.04 31.14
C TYR A 272 12.39 -12.34 30.43
N LYS A 273 11.69 -11.29 30.00
CA LYS A 273 10.50 -11.40 29.15
C LYS A 273 10.68 -10.57 27.90
N ILE A 274 10.70 -11.25 26.76
CA ILE A 274 10.93 -10.67 25.44
C ILE A 274 9.59 -10.29 24.83
N MET A 275 9.48 -9.02 24.42
CA MET A 275 8.32 -8.47 23.70
C MET A 275 8.72 -8.17 22.27
N LEU A 276 8.00 -8.77 21.32
CA LEU A 276 8.29 -8.66 19.90
C LEU A 276 7.71 -7.36 19.32
N GLY A 277 8.44 -6.78 18.38
CA GLY A 277 8.01 -5.64 17.57
C GLY A 277 7.24 -6.07 16.32
N ASP A 278 7.02 -5.14 15.40
CA ASP A 278 6.41 -5.34 14.09
C ASP A 278 7.47 -5.29 12.97
N PRO A 279 7.72 -6.39 12.25
CA PRO A 279 8.71 -6.45 11.17
C PRO A 279 8.22 -5.86 9.85
N SER A 280 6.95 -5.44 9.73
CA SER A 280 6.35 -5.02 8.45
C SER A 280 7.16 -3.91 7.77
N GLY A 281 7.58 -2.89 8.53
CA GLY A 281 8.37 -1.78 7.98
C GLY A 281 9.75 -2.22 7.47
N LEU A 282 10.38 -3.21 8.12
CA LEU A 282 11.68 -3.72 7.70
C LEU A 282 11.61 -4.34 6.30
N ILE A 283 10.55 -5.10 6.04
CA ILE A 283 10.33 -5.84 4.78
C ILE A 283 9.77 -4.94 3.69
N MET A 284 8.80 -4.08 4.01
CA MET A 284 8.23 -3.13 3.05
C MET A 284 9.27 -2.17 2.48
N SER A 285 10.31 -1.86 3.25
CA SER A 285 11.42 -1.02 2.78
C SER A 285 12.47 -1.77 1.96
N GLU A 286 12.31 -3.07 1.68
CA GLU A 286 13.22 -3.80 0.79
C GLU A 286 12.91 -3.48 -0.67
N PHE A 287 13.90 -2.98 -1.40
CA PHE A 287 13.72 -2.53 -2.79
C PHE A 287 13.17 -3.64 -3.70
N VAL A 288 13.68 -4.88 -3.56
CA VAL A 288 13.22 -6.03 -4.35
C VAL A 288 11.74 -6.31 -4.08
N VAL A 289 11.31 -6.27 -2.81
CA VAL A 289 9.89 -6.47 -2.46
C VAL A 289 9.03 -5.38 -3.08
N ALA A 290 9.46 -4.12 -2.99
CA ALA A 290 8.73 -3.00 -3.57
C ALA A 290 8.58 -3.13 -5.11
N VAL A 291 9.62 -3.55 -5.83
CA VAL A 291 9.57 -3.76 -7.28
C VAL A 291 8.67 -4.94 -7.65
N VAL A 292 8.79 -6.08 -6.95
CA VAL A 292 8.01 -7.29 -7.25
C VAL A 292 6.53 -7.09 -6.94
N VAL A 293 6.20 -6.38 -5.86
CA VAL A 293 4.81 -5.95 -5.57
C VAL A 293 4.32 -4.97 -6.64
N LEU A 294 5.16 -4.06 -7.11
CA LEU A 294 4.76 -3.14 -8.18
C LEU A 294 4.41 -3.87 -9.47
N LEU A 295 5.23 -4.84 -9.86
CA LEU A 295 4.96 -5.68 -11.03
C LEU A 295 3.66 -6.48 -10.86
N ASP A 296 3.37 -6.98 -9.64
CA ASP A 296 2.08 -7.63 -9.35
C ASP A 296 0.91 -6.67 -9.61
N ILE A 297 1.00 -5.42 -9.15
CA ILE A 297 -0.06 -4.43 -9.41
C ILE A 297 -0.23 -4.18 -10.92
N TRP A 298 0.84 -4.11 -11.69
CA TRP A 298 0.78 -3.94 -13.16
C TRP A 298 0.07 -5.10 -13.83
N MET A 299 0.37 -6.34 -13.43
CA MET A 299 -0.27 -7.53 -13.99
C MET A 299 -1.77 -7.60 -13.71
N ASN A 300 -2.27 -6.81 -12.74
CA ASN A 300 -3.66 -6.81 -12.31
C ASN A 300 -4.36 -5.46 -12.52
N VAL A 301 -3.86 -4.64 -13.46
CA VAL A 301 -4.46 -3.33 -13.80
C VAL A 301 -5.92 -3.45 -14.26
N SER A 302 -6.28 -4.58 -14.88
CA SER A 302 -7.64 -4.90 -15.31
C SER A 302 -8.60 -4.96 -14.11
N TYR A 303 -8.17 -5.57 -13.00
CA TYR A 303 -8.94 -5.66 -11.74
C TYR A 303 -8.86 -4.39 -10.90
N LEU A 304 -7.76 -3.64 -11.01
CA LEU A 304 -7.64 -2.31 -10.41
C LEU A 304 -8.77 -1.38 -10.88
N SER A 305 -9.27 -1.56 -12.11
CA SER A 305 -10.39 -0.79 -12.66
C SER A 305 -11.71 -1.08 -11.93
N ILE A 306 -11.96 -2.34 -11.53
CA ILE A 306 -13.11 -2.71 -10.69
C ILE A 306 -12.99 -2.03 -9.32
N ALA A 307 -11.81 -2.14 -8.71
CA ALA A 307 -11.48 -1.50 -7.45
C ALA A 307 -11.76 0.00 -7.49
N PHE A 308 -11.34 0.68 -8.56
CA PHE A 308 -11.58 2.11 -8.73
C PHE A 308 -13.06 2.47 -8.81
N ILE A 309 -13.85 1.70 -9.56
CA ILE A 309 -15.30 1.91 -9.69
C ILE A 309 -16.02 1.69 -8.35
N GLN A 310 -15.53 0.77 -7.52
CA GLN A 310 -16.06 0.52 -6.18
C GLN A 310 -15.61 1.59 -5.17
N VAL A 311 -14.35 2.02 -5.21
CA VAL A 311 -13.79 3.04 -4.30
C VAL A 311 -14.37 4.44 -4.58
N SER A 312 -14.61 4.80 -5.85
CA SER A 312 -15.24 6.09 -6.19
C SER A 312 -16.61 6.28 -5.54
N GLN A 313 -17.21 5.18 -5.10
CA GLN A 313 -18.52 5.10 -4.47
C GLN A 313 -18.45 5.10 -2.93
N VAL A 314 -17.27 5.33 -2.33
CA VAL A 314 -17.00 5.40 -0.88
C VAL A 314 -17.37 4.12 -0.10
N THR A 315 -17.84 3.08 -0.78
CA THR A 315 -18.39 1.86 -0.16
C THR A 315 -17.34 0.78 0.08
N ASP A 316 -16.26 0.74 -0.70
CA ASP A 316 -15.17 -0.24 -0.55
C ASP A 316 -13.78 0.42 -0.49
N VAL A 317 -13.19 0.53 0.71
CA VAL A 317 -12.00 1.39 0.96
C VAL A 317 -10.66 0.62 0.88
N TRP A 318 -10.64 -0.68 0.57
CA TRP A 318 -9.50 -1.54 0.94
C TRP A 318 -8.37 -1.74 -0.11
N GLN A 319 -8.40 -1.10 -1.30
CA GLN A 319 -7.59 -1.55 -2.46
C GLN A 319 -6.45 -0.63 -2.97
N LEU A 320 -6.04 0.46 -2.28
CA LEU A 320 -5.21 1.55 -2.89
C LEU A 320 -3.82 1.87 -2.25
N VAL A 321 -3.11 0.89 -1.67
CA VAL A 321 -2.00 1.21 -0.73
C VAL A 321 -0.57 1.18 -1.30
N TRP A 322 -0.30 0.45 -2.38
CA TRP A 322 1.04 -0.13 -2.55
C TRP A 322 2.04 0.65 -3.44
N GLY A 323 1.62 1.75 -4.07
CA GLY A 323 2.51 2.59 -4.91
C GLY A 323 3.58 3.37 -4.13
N GLY A 324 3.27 3.81 -2.90
CA GLY A 324 4.15 4.68 -2.12
C GLY A 324 5.43 4.02 -1.61
N ALA A 325 5.46 2.69 -1.46
CA ALA A 325 6.63 1.99 -0.93
C ALA A 325 7.84 2.06 -1.87
N LEU A 326 7.64 1.88 -3.18
CA LEU A 326 8.74 2.00 -4.15
C LEU A 326 9.24 3.44 -4.24
N PHE A 327 8.34 4.43 -4.26
CA PHE A 327 8.72 5.83 -4.25
C PHE A 327 9.60 6.16 -3.04
N VAL A 328 9.23 5.70 -1.85
CA VAL A 328 10.03 5.84 -0.63
C VAL A 328 11.39 5.14 -0.75
N CYS A 329 11.48 3.98 -1.39
CA CYS A 329 12.75 3.31 -1.65
C CYS A 329 13.64 4.10 -2.63
N ILE A 330 13.08 4.60 -3.73
CA ILE A 330 13.80 5.40 -4.74
C ILE A 330 14.27 6.72 -4.12
N LEU A 331 13.38 7.44 -3.44
CA LEU A 331 13.70 8.68 -2.78
C LEU A 331 14.73 8.48 -1.67
N THR A 332 14.77 7.30 -1.02
CA THR A 332 15.82 6.95 -0.05
C THR A 332 17.19 6.92 -0.72
N VAL A 333 17.32 6.34 -1.93
CA VAL A 333 18.59 6.32 -2.69
C VAL A 333 19.03 7.74 -3.03
N PHE A 334 18.12 8.59 -3.51
CA PHE A 334 18.44 9.99 -3.82
C PHE A 334 18.80 10.79 -2.56
N THR A 335 18.05 10.61 -1.49
CA THR A 335 18.30 11.27 -0.20
C THR A 335 19.69 10.93 0.33
N LYS A 336 20.10 9.66 0.22
CA LYS A 336 21.45 9.21 0.58
C LYS A 336 22.52 9.77 -0.35
N ARG A 337 22.26 9.80 -1.66
CA ARG A 337 23.20 10.31 -2.67
C ARG A 337 23.46 11.81 -2.51
N TYR A 338 22.42 12.59 -2.22
CA TYR A 338 22.50 14.05 -2.07
C TYR A 338 22.66 14.53 -0.63
N LYS A 339 22.73 13.61 0.34
CA LYS A 339 22.89 13.88 1.78
C LYS A 339 21.76 14.76 2.35
N TRP A 340 20.53 14.49 1.94
CA TRP A 340 19.32 15.23 2.34
C TRP A 340 18.61 14.61 3.55
N GLU A 341 19.27 13.72 4.30
CA GLU A 341 18.65 12.99 5.41
C GLU A 341 18.13 13.91 6.53
N ALA A 342 18.68 15.12 6.66
CA ALA A 342 18.23 16.11 7.63
C ALA A 342 16.95 16.85 7.20
N ILE A 343 16.64 16.87 5.90
CA ILE A 343 15.42 17.51 5.36
C ILE A 343 14.20 16.64 5.64
N PHE A 344 14.39 15.31 5.58
CA PHE A 344 13.29 14.36 5.65
C PHE A 344 13.15 13.73 7.04
N THR A 345 11.91 13.70 7.53
CA THR A 345 11.54 12.93 8.71
C THR A 345 11.03 11.55 8.32
N PRO A 346 11.47 10.47 8.99
CA PRO A 346 11.05 9.11 8.66
C PRO A 346 9.55 8.94 8.91
N VAL A 347 8.87 8.29 7.96
CA VAL A 347 7.43 8.05 8.00
C VAL A 347 7.17 6.59 8.36
N ASP A 348 6.20 6.34 9.24
CA ASP A 348 5.74 4.98 9.53
C ASP A 348 4.90 4.44 8.34
N PRO A 349 5.24 3.26 7.78
CA PRO A 349 4.50 2.70 6.64
C PRO A 349 3.01 2.50 6.88
N THR A 350 2.61 2.26 8.13
CA THR A 350 1.19 2.11 8.51
C THR A 350 0.46 3.42 8.43
N VAL A 351 1.11 4.52 8.83
CA VAL A 351 0.51 5.85 8.74
C VAL A 351 0.38 6.26 7.29
N LEU A 352 1.40 5.98 6.48
CA LEU A 352 1.33 6.18 5.03
C LEU A 352 0.15 5.40 4.43
N THR A 353 -0.02 4.15 4.86
CA THR A 353 -1.13 3.29 4.46
C THR A 353 -2.49 3.88 4.89
N ILE A 354 -2.65 4.25 6.16
CA ILE A 354 -3.90 4.86 6.68
C ILE A 354 -4.21 6.17 5.96
N ALA A 355 -3.21 7.01 5.74
CA ALA A 355 -3.38 8.26 5.00
C ALA A 355 -3.81 7.98 3.55
N SER A 356 -3.17 7.02 2.87
CA SER A 356 -3.57 6.63 1.51
C SER A 356 -5.02 6.14 1.45
N TYR A 357 -5.50 5.44 2.48
CA TYR A 357 -6.90 5.02 2.57
C TYR A 357 -7.86 6.21 2.78
N ILE A 358 -7.53 7.12 3.70
CA ILE A 358 -8.40 8.26 4.04
C ILE A 358 -8.48 9.24 2.87
N TYR A 359 -7.37 9.51 2.18
CA TYR A 359 -7.30 10.52 1.13
C TYR A 359 -7.50 9.95 -0.27
N GLY A 360 -7.15 8.68 -0.52
CA GLY A 360 -7.17 8.09 -1.87
C GLY A 360 -8.54 8.19 -2.53
N GLY A 361 -9.61 7.77 -1.84
CA GLY A 361 -10.98 7.85 -2.34
C GLY A 361 -11.45 9.29 -2.56
N PRO A 362 -11.44 10.18 -1.54
CA PRO A 362 -11.88 11.56 -1.70
C PRO A 362 -11.10 12.37 -2.73
N VAL A 363 -9.78 12.18 -2.82
CA VAL A 363 -8.96 12.90 -3.78
C VAL A 363 -9.21 12.39 -5.19
N LEU A 364 -9.33 11.06 -5.38
CA LEU A 364 -9.77 10.51 -6.66
C LEU A 364 -11.14 11.06 -7.04
N ALA A 365 -12.07 11.10 -6.10
CA ALA A 365 -13.40 11.64 -6.33
C ALA A 365 -13.35 13.13 -6.74
N VAL A 366 -12.53 13.95 -6.10
CA VAL A 366 -12.31 15.35 -6.53
C VAL A 366 -11.77 15.41 -7.94
N PHE A 367 -10.82 14.56 -8.32
CA PHE A 367 -10.29 14.54 -9.68
C PHE A 367 -11.38 14.20 -10.68
N VAL A 368 -12.11 13.13 -10.41
CA VAL A 368 -13.10 12.57 -11.31
C VAL A 368 -14.38 13.42 -11.36
N ALA A 369 -14.69 14.22 -10.33
CA ALA A 369 -15.84 15.12 -10.28
C ALA A 369 -15.52 16.58 -10.68
N THR A 370 -14.27 16.90 -11.02
CA THR A 370 -13.87 18.25 -11.43
C THR A 370 -13.32 18.28 -12.85
N PRO A 371 -13.24 19.48 -13.49
CA PRO A 371 -12.57 19.65 -14.78
C PRO A 371 -11.09 19.21 -14.79
N ALA A 372 -10.49 18.83 -13.65
CA ALA A 372 -9.17 18.23 -13.59
C ALA A 372 -9.06 16.95 -14.45
N MET A 373 -10.15 16.20 -14.65
CA MET A 373 -10.18 15.07 -15.61
C MET A 373 -9.82 15.48 -17.04
N VAL A 374 -10.07 16.74 -17.42
CA VAL A 374 -9.69 17.25 -18.75
C VAL A 374 -8.17 17.20 -18.92
N VAL A 375 -7.40 17.48 -17.87
CA VAL A 375 -5.93 17.38 -17.91
C VAL A 375 -5.50 15.94 -18.15
N VAL A 376 -6.15 14.96 -17.51
CA VAL A 376 -5.90 13.53 -17.73
C VAL A 376 -6.21 13.13 -19.17
N TYR A 377 -7.33 13.59 -19.72
CA TYR A 377 -7.67 13.38 -21.13
C TYR A 377 -6.67 14.02 -22.09
N MET A 378 -6.17 15.22 -21.79
CA MET A 378 -5.18 15.91 -22.62
C MET A 378 -3.82 15.18 -22.61
N LEU A 379 -3.34 14.76 -21.44
CA LEU A 379 -2.12 13.96 -21.32
C LEU A 379 -2.21 12.64 -22.10
N ARG A 380 -3.40 12.03 -22.11
CA ARG A 380 -3.68 10.84 -22.91
C ARG A 380 -3.66 11.10 -24.42
N HIS A 381 -4.20 12.22 -24.88
CA HIS A 381 -4.14 12.61 -26.30
C HIS A 381 -2.71 12.87 -26.79
N ILE A 382 -1.84 13.41 -25.94
CA ILE A 382 -0.42 13.63 -26.28
C ILE A 382 0.33 12.30 -26.43
N SER A 383 -0.02 11.32 -25.60
CA SER A 383 0.64 10.01 -25.58
C SER A 383 0.21 9.09 -26.73
N LEU A 384 -0.97 9.32 -27.33
CA LEU A 384 -1.52 8.52 -28.42
C LEU A 384 -2.10 9.41 -29.53
N PRO A 385 -1.33 9.71 -30.59
CA PRO A 385 -1.80 10.50 -31.72
C PRO A 385 -2.77 9.75 -32.68
N GLY A 386 -3.23 8.54 -32.32
CA GLY A 386 -4.05 7.68 -33.17
C GLY A 386 -5.56 7.98 -33.09
N LYS A 387 -6.25 7.93 -34.24
CA LYS A 387 -7.71 8.11 -34.38
C LYS A 387 -8.55 6.93 -33.85
N ASN A 388 -7.92 5.84 -33.39
CA ASN A 388 -8.63 4.63 -32.98
C ASN A 388 -9.18 4.78 -31.54
N PRO A 389 -10.43 4.39 -31.25
CA PRO A 389 -11.04 4.48 -29.91
C PRO A 389 -10.50 3.47 -28.90
N VAL A 390 -9.18 3.43 -28.73
CA VAL A 390 -8.51 2.54 -27.79
C VAL A 390 -8.30 3.27 -26.47
N VAL A 391 -8.57 2.56 -25.37
CA VAL A 391 -8.19 2.98 -24.01
C VAL A 391 -6.89 2.32 -23.63
N ASP A 392 -5.81 3.07 -23.80
CA ASP A 392 -4.53 2.65 -23.24
C ASP A 392 -4.56 2.85 -21.72
N MET A 393 -4.54 1.73 -21.02
CA MET A 393 -4.47 1.70 -19.57
C MET A 393 -3.07 2.04 -19.07
N GLU A 394 -2.04 2.12 -19.91
CA GLU A 394 -0.71 2.59 -19.49
C GLU A 394 -0.76 4.04 -19.05
N VAL A 395 -1.34 4.95 -19.85
CA VAL A 395 -1.38 6.37 -19.52
C VAL A 395 -2.34 6.62 -18.38
N SER A 396 -3.46 5.90 -18.28
CA SER A 396 -4.33 5.95 -17.11
C SER A 396 -3.59 5.42 -15.87
N ALA A 397 -2.83 4.33 -15.98
CA ALA A 397 -2.00 3.84 -14.89
C ALA A 397 -0.88 4.82 -14.53
N LEU A 398 -0.22 5.48 -15.50
CA LEU A 398 0.92 6.41 -15.31
C LEU A 398 0.49 7.79 -14.81
N THR A 399 -0.56 8.38 -15.40
CA THR A 399 -1.14 9.66 -14.96
C THR A 399 -1.81 9.53 -13.59
N HIS A 400 -2.43 8.38 -13.30
CA HIS A 400 -2.86 8.05 -11.93
C HIS A 400 -1.72 7.55 -11.03
N ARG A 401 -0.54 7.18 -11.56
CA ARG A 401 0.67 6.87 -10.75
C ARG A 401 1.35 8.12 -10.23
N THR A 402 1.31 9.22 -10.98
CA THR A 402 1.64 10.57 -10.47
C THR A 402 0.77 10.97 -9.26
N TYR A 403 -0.30 10.22 -8.98
CA TYR A 403 -1.26 10.46 -7.91
C TYR A 403 -0.90 9.79 -6.56
N SER A 404 -0.02 8.78 -6.51
CA SER A 404 0.56 8.34 -5.22
C SER A 404 1.77 9.18 -4.79
N ASP A 405 2.29 10.01 -5.69
CA ASP A 405 3.53 10.77 -5.51
C ASP A 405 3.30 12.26 -5.14
N THR A 406 2.05 12.67 -4.91
CA THR A 406 1.71 14.07 -4.66
C THR A 406 1.13 14.38 -3.28
N TRP A 407 1.55 13.72 -2.20
CA TRP A 407 1.16 14.20 -0.86
C TRP A 407 2.29 14.18 0.17
N TRP A 408 2.87 15.37 0.38
CA TRP A 408 4.01 15.65 1.25
C TRP A 408 3.75 16.67 2.36
N GLN A 409 2.53 16.71 2.92
CA GLN A 409 2.19 17.65 4.00
C GLN A 409 1.35 17.05 5.14
N VAL A 410 1.61 15.80 5.54
CA VAL A 410 1.07 15.25 6.81
C VAL A 410 2.20 14.89 7.77
N HIS A 411 2.83 15.96 8.26
CA HIS A 411 3.28 16.23 9.63
C HIS A 411 3.93 15.13 10.50
N LYS A 412 5.23 15.36 10.76
CA LYS A 412 6.06 15.37 11.99
C LYS A 412 5.73 14.58 13.29
N THR A 413 4.59 13.93 13.48
CA THR A 413 4.23 13.37 14.81
C THR A 413 3.79 11.90 14.83
N THR A 414 3.81 11.22 13.69
CA THR A 414 3.10 9.93 13.53
C THR A 414 3.98 8.68 13.56
N GLY A 415 5.30 8.79 13.70
CA GLY A 415 6.25 7.66 13.66
C GLY A 415 6.14 6.58 14.75
N ASP A 416 5.04 6.57 15.53
CA ASP A 416 5.00 5.95 16.86
C ASP A 416 3.63 5.34 17.22
N ILE A 417 2.63 5.34 16.32
CA ILE A 417 1.26 4.94 16.69
C ILE A 417 1.15 3.46 17.07
N LYS A 418 1.77 2.57 16.29
CA LYS A 418 1.86 1.13 16.61
C LYS A 418 2.62 0.93 17.91
N HIS A 419 3.75 1.63 18.08
CA HIS A 419 4.57 1.54 19.27
C HIS A 419 3.82 1.99 20.54
N ARG A 420 3.07 3.10 20.46
CA ARG A 420 2.23 3.63 21.55
C ARG A 420 1.04 2.73 21.85
N LEU A 421 0.37 2.20 20.82
CA LEU A 421 -0.73 1.24 20.98
C LEU A 421 -0.24 -0.04 21.66
N LEU A 422 0.86 -0.62 21.17
CA LEU A 422 1.50 -1.77 21.79
C LEU A 422 1.85 -1.49 23.25
N ARG A 423 2.51 -0.37 23.56
CA ARG A 423 2.87 0.01 24.94
C ARG A 423 1.65 0.20 25.85
N THR A 424 0.56 0.75 25.31
CA THR A 424 -0.70 0.96 26.04
C THR A 424 -1.42 -0.36 26.28
N LEU A 425 -1.50 -1.22 25.26
CA LEU A 425 -2.12 -2.55 25.31
C LEU A 425 -1.38 -3.49 26.28
N TYR A 426 -0.05 -3.39 26.35
CA TYR A 426 0.74 -4.22 27.25
C TYR A 426 0.75 -3.75 28.71
N LYS A 427 0.20 -2.55 29.02
CA LYS A 427 0.09 -1.97 30.39
C LYS A 427 1.31 -2.24 31.29
N GLN A 428 2.52 -2.16 30.75
CA GLN A 428 3.73 -2.50 31.50
C GLN A 428 4.47 -1.24 31.96
N ARG A 429 4.50 -1.05 33.29
CA ARG A 429 5.34 -0.08 33.98
C ARG A 429 6.65 -0.77 34.39
N SER A 430 7.75 -0.34 33.79
CA SER A 430 9.09 -0.57 34.32
C SER A 430 9.55 0.67 35.09
N LYS A 431 10.34 0.50 36.15
CA LYS A 431 10.89 1.61 36.94
C LYS A 431 12.04 2.31 36.21
N ASP A 432 12.88 1.53 35.53
CA ASP A 432 14.01 2.03 34.73
C ASP A 432 13.86 1.61 33.25
N CYS A 433 14.22 2.50 32.33
CA CYS A 433 14.15 2.29 30.88
C CYS A 433 15.52 2.58 30.26
N ARG A 434 16.13 1.57 29.63
CA ARG A 434 17.46 1.65 29.00
C ARG A 434 17.38 1.30 27.51
N GLY A 435 18.40 1.73 26.78
CA GLY A 435 18.55 1.48 25.35
C GLY A 435 17.99 2.59 24.45
N GLY A 436 17.88 2.29 23.16
CA GLY A 436 17.60 3.28 22.11
C GLY A 436 18.78 4.20 21.81
N SER A 437 20.02 3.77 22.08
CA SER A 437 21.21 4.59 21.82
C SER A 437 21.35 4.97 20.34
N ILE A 438 20.93 4.07 19.45
CA ILE A 438 20.87 4.28 18.00
C ILE A 438 19.99 5.48 17.61
N TYR A 439 18.89 5.72 18.30
CA TYR A 439 17.99 6.84 18.00
C TYR A 439 18.57 8.17 18.44
N LYS A 440 19.27 8.20 19.59
CA LYS A 440 20.03 9.38 20.01
C LYS A 440 21.12 9.73 19.00
N LEU A 441 21.74 8.73 18.39
CA LEU A 441 22.70 8.92 17.31
C LEU A 441 22.02 9.48 16.06
N PHE A 442 20.85 8.96 15.68
CA PHE A 442 20.06 9.46 14.55
C PHE A 442 19.59 10.92 14.75
N ASP A 443 19.22 11.30 15.96
CA ASP A 443 18.82 12.67 16.29
C ASP A 443 20.02 13.63 16.21
N ARG A 444 21.21 13.15 16.56
CA ARG A 444 22.45 13.94 16.46
C ARG A 444 22.94 14.08 15.03
N ASN A 445 22.85 13.03 14.23
CA ASN A 445 23.19 13.05 12.81
C ASN A 445 22.31 12.06 12.02
N PRO A 446 21.34 12.56 11.24
CA PRO A 446 20.43 11.74 10.45
C PRO A 446 21.10 10.84 9.41
N ARG A 447 22.35 11.14 9.00
CA ARG A 447 23.10 10.33 8.02
C ARG A 447 23.28 8.88 8.47
N TYR A 448 23.30 8.62 9.78
CA TYR A 448 23.44 7.26 10.33
C TYR A 448 22.21 6.36 10.12
N ARG A 449 21.06 6.89 9.69
CA ARG A 449 19.88 6.07 9.37
C ARG A 449 20.12 5.30 8.08
N MET A 450 20.07 3.97 8.11
CA MET A 450 20.18 3.17 6.87
C MET A 450 19.05 3.49 5.90
N LYS A 451 17.81 3.62 6.41
CA LYS A 451 16.61 3.98 5.64
C LYS A 451 16.01 5.29 6.19
N PRO A 452 16.47 6.48 5.75
CA PRO A 452 16.09 7.77 6.34
C PRO A 452 14.60 8.14 6.19
N LEU A 453 13.90 7.59 5.20
CA LEU A 453 12.51 7.92 4.91
C LEU A 453 11.50 6.97 5.55
N THR A 454 11.93 5.79 6.02
CA THR A 454 11.03 4.83 6.68
C THR A 454 11.34 4.74 8.16
N SER A 455 10.32 4.89 9.00
CA SER A 455 10.43 4.60 10.42
C SER A 455 10.50 3.09 10.63
N LEU A 456 11.60 2.63 11.22
CA LEU A 456 11.82 1.22 11.58
C LEU A 456 11.75 1.01 13.10
N LEU A 457 11.26 2.02 13.84
CA LEU A 457 11.07 2.01 15.30
C LEU A 457 10.20 0.84 15.76
N SER A 458 9.21 0.46 14.95
CA SER A 458 8.26 -0.60 15.24
C SER A 458 8.91 -1.99 15.26
N ALA A 459 10.03 -2.19 14.56
CA ALA A 459 10.74 -3.47 14.51
C ALA A 459 11.49 -3.80 15.83
N ASP A 460 11.71 -2.81 16.70
CA ASP A 460 12.46 -3.00 17.93
C ASP A 460 11.83 -4.01 18.88
N VAL A 461 12.70 -4.67 19.64
CA VAL A 461 12.33 -5.66 20.64
C VAL A 461 12.55 -5.05 22.03
N PHE A 462 11.66 -5.37 22.97
CA PHE A 462 11.81 -4.95 24.36
C PHE A 462 12.07 -6.16 25.24
N VAL A 463 13.11 -6.06 26.07
CA VAL A 463 13.44 -7.08 27.07
C VAL A 463 13.13 -6.52 28.44
N LEU A 464 12.19 -7.15 29.12
CA LEU A 464 11.83 -6.81 30.50
C LEU A 464 12.58 -7.72 31.45
N CYS A 465 13.23 -7.12 32.43
CA CYS A 465 14.08 -7.82 33.38
C CYS A 465 13.40 -7.80 34.75
N ALA A 466 13.29 -8.96 35.39
CA ALA A 466 12.77 -9.11 36.75
C ALA A 466 13.83 -9.77 37.65
N ARG A 467 13.86 -9.33 38.91
CA ARG A 467 14.68 -9.96 39.95
C ARG A 467 14.07 -11.30 40.37
N GLY A 468 14.92 -12.29 40.64
CA GLY A 468 14.46 -13.58 41.17
C GLY A 468 13.97 -13.44 42.62
N GLY A 469 12.70 -13.74 42.86
CA GLY A 469 12.06 -13.78 44.18
C GLY A 469 10.60 -14.24 44.07
N GLU A 470 10.02 -14.75 45.16
CA GLU A 470 8.68 -15.36 45.21
C GLU A 470 7.50 -14.35 45.22
N GLY A 471 7.74 -13.07 44.92
CA GLY A 471 6.71 -12.03 44.89
C GLY A 471 6.00 -11.87 43.53
N PRO A 472 4.95 -11.02 43.46
CA PRO A 472 4.31 -10.65 42.19
C PRO A 472 5.36 -10.10 41.21
N GLN A 473 5.32 -10.55 39.94
CA GLN A 473 6.31 -10.20 38.92
C GLN A 473 6.29 -8.70 38.59
N VAL A 474 7.10 -7.93 39.30
CA VAL A 474 7.40 -6.53 38.95
C VAL A 474 8.66 -6.54 38.09
N TYR A 475 8.54 -6.02 36.86
CA TYR A 475 9.69 -5.83 35.99
C TYR A 475 10.41 -4.54 36.40
N ASP A 476 11.65 -4.65 36.84
CA ASP A 476 12.42 -3.52 37.36
C ASP A 476 13.01 -2.67 36.23
N ILE A 477 13.43 -3.31 35.14
CA ILE A 477 14.18 -2.70 34.05
C ILE A 477 13.61 -3.13 32.70
N GLN A 478 13.40 -2.16 31.81
CA GLN A 478 13.04 -2.36 30.42
C GLN A 478 14.20 -1.94 29.53
N VAL A 479 14.66 -2.86 28.68
CA VAL A 479 15.73 -2.60 27.72
C VAL A 479 15.14 -2.63 26.31
N ARG A 480 15.27 -1.52 25.59
CA ARG A 480 14.94 -1.43 24.16
C ARG A 480 16.14 -1.89 23.34
N LEU A 481 15.89 -2.82 22.42
CA LEU A 481 16.89 -3.37 21.51
C LEU A 481 16.49 -3.10 20.06
N SER A 482 17.44 -2.59 19.28
CA SER A 482 17.28 -2.27 17.86
C SER A 482 18.26 -3.09 17.01
N LEU A 483 17.88 -3.48 15.80
CA LEU A 483 18.78 -4.25 14.93
C LEU A 483 19.95 -3.36 14.46
N VAL A 484 21.17 -3.89 14.53
CA VAL A 484 22.38 -3.22 14.02
C VAL A 484 22.28 -2.94 12.52
N SER A 485 21.52 -3.75 11.76
CA SER A 485 21.28 -3.54 10.33
C SER A 485 20.52 -2.25 9.99
N LEU A 486 19.97 -1.56 10.99
CA LEU A 486 19.32 -0.26 10.83
C LEU A 486 20.33 0.91 10.84
N LEU A 487 21.56 0.65 11.28
CA LEU A 487 22.65 1.61 11.38
C LEU A 487 23.49 1.60 10.11
N ASP A 488 23.62 2.77 9.48
CA ASP A 488 24.62 2.99 8.43
C ASP A 488 25.96 3.32 9.09
N THR A 489 26.97 2.48 8.88
CA THR A 489 28.28 2.65 9.51
C THR A 489 29.19 3.63 8.78
N HIS A 490 28.81 4.12 7.58
CA HIS A 490 29.61 5.04 6.76
C HIS A 490 31.08 4.61 6.63
N ALA A 491 31.34 3.32 6.41
CA ALA A 491 32.69 2.74 6.41
C ALA A 491 33.68 3.46 5.45
N ASN A 492 33.17 4.17 4.44
CA ASN A 492 33.96 4.87 3.42
C ASN A 492 34.21 6.37 3.74
N ASP A 493 33.55 6.96 4.75
CA ASP A 493 33.69 8.38 5.10
C ASP A 493 34.40 8.50 6.46
N PRO A 494 35.71 8.78 6.53
CA PRO A 494 36.48 8.74 7.78
C PRO A 494 35.99 9.73 8.85
N ALA A 495 35.28 10.80 8.46
CA ALA A 495 34.71 11.76 9.41
C ALA A 495 33.44 11.26 10.11
N LEU A 496 32.77 10.27 9.52
CA LEU A 496 31.50 9.70 10.00
C LEU A 496 31.57 8.19 10.24
N ALA A 497 32.68 7.55 9.91
CA ALA A 497 32.80 6.11 10.01
C ALA A 497 32.58 5.65 11.45
N ILE A 498 31.62 4.75 11.64
CA ILE A 498 31.45 3.99 12.86
C ILE A 498 32.17 2.66 12.65
N THR A 499 33.32 2.51 13.32
CA THR A 499 34.13 1.30 13.20
C THR A 499 33.58 0.22 14.13
N THR A 500 33.59 -1.03 13.69
CA THR A 500 33.37 -2.17 14.56
C THR A 500 34.59 -2.36 15.44
N CYS A 501 34.39 -2.57 16.74
CA CYS A 501 35.49 -2.82 17.65
C CYS A 501 36.22 -4.08 17.19
N PRO A 502 37.56 -4.05 17.01
CA PRO A 502 38.32 -5.24 16.61
C PRO A 502 38.36 -6.31 17.71
N ARG A 503 37.86 -5.98 18.91
CA ARG A 503 37.82 -6.87 20.06
C ARG A 503 36.49 -7.62 20.08
N GLU A 504 36.56 -8.91 20.37
CA GLU A 504 35.36 -9.73 20.47
C GLU A 504 34.63 -9.48 21.79
N HIS A 505 33.34 -9.14 21.72
CA HIS A 505 32.47 -8.94 22.88
C HIS A 505 31.47 -10.09 23.04
N ARG A 506 31.96 -11.35 22.97
CA ARG A 506 31.16 -12.59 22.97
C ARG A 506 30.22 -12.79 24.18
N ALA A 507 30.27 -11.91 25.17
CA ALA A 507 29.49 -12.00 26.39
C ALA A 507 28.40 -10.90 26.54
N SER A 508 28.27 -9.97 25.60
CA SER A 508 27.33 -8.84 25.72
C SER A 508 26.38 -8.73 24.52
N VAL A 509 25.30 -7.97 24.71
CA VAL A 509 24.50 -7.41 23.60
C VAL A 509 25.32 -6.29 22.93
N ALA A 510 25.05 -5.97 21.66
CA ALA A 510 25.81 -4.93 20.99
C ALA A 510 25.55 -3.57 21.65
N THR A 511 26.59 -2.72 21.71
CA THR A 511 26.48 -1.37 22.29
C THR A 511 27.24 -0.34 21.46
N LEU A 512 26.73 0.89 21.43
CA LEU A 512 27.43 2.06 20.89
C LEU A 512 28.23 2.74 22.00
N GLY A 513 29.53 2.89 21.79
CA GLY A 513 30.45 3.45 22.77
C GLY A 513 31.61 4.21 22.16
N HIS A 514 32.36 4.91 23.01
CA HIS A 514 33.64 5.47 22.60
C HIS A 514 34.69 4.34 22.58
N PRO A 515 35.66 4.33 21.65
CA PRO A 515 36.72 3.31 21.61
C PRO A 515 37.43 3.08 22.96
N THR A 516 37.60 4.15 23.74
CA THR A 516 38.23 4.13 25.07
C THR A 516 37.31 3.64 26.20
N SER A 517 36.02 3.47 25.95
CA SER A 517 35.04 2.92 26.91
C SER A 517 35.04 1.40 26.98
N CYS A 518 35.86 0.75 26.15
CA CYS A 518 36.08 -0.68 26.10
C CYS A 518 37.05 -1.13 27.21
N THR A 519 36.57 -1.93 28.17
CA THR A 519 37.34 -2.32 29.38
C THR A 519 38.16 -3.61 29.23
N THR A 520 38.23 -4.21 28.04
CA THR A 520 38.99 -5.45 27.79
C THR A 520 40.51 -5.23 27.91
N ARG A 521 41.21 -6.10 28.65
CA ARG A 521 42.61 -6.00 29.12
C ARG A 521 43.71 -6.23 28.06
N SER A 522 43.63 -5.66 26.85
CA SER A 522 44.72 -5.75 25.85
C SER A 522 45.09 -4.37 25.28
N PRO A 523 46.25 -4.20 24.59
CA PRO A 523 46.93 -2.91 24.44
C PRO A 523 46.10 -1.86 23.68
N PRO A 524 46.43 -0.56 23.84
CA PRO A 524 45.58 0.54 23.36
C PRO A 524 45.40 0.50 21.85
N PHE A 525 44.14 0.42 21.40
CA PHE A 525 43.75 0.63 20.01
C PHE A 525 43.41 2.11 19.82
N VAL A 526 44.16 2.81 18.97
CA VAL A 526 43.84 4.18 18.56
C VAL A 526 42.86 4.08 17.40
N ALA A 527 41.57 4.19 17.70
CA ALA A 527 40.56 4.31 16.66
C ALA A 527 40.58 5.73 16.10
N HIS A 528 40.62 5.87 14.77
CA HIS A 528 40.45 7.17 14.09
C HIS A 528 38.99 7.67 14.09
N ALA A 529 38.06 6.88 14.63
CA ALA A 529 36.62 7.16 14.68
C ALA A 529 36.16 7.60 16.08
N PHE A 530 35.31 8.63 16.16
CA PHE A 530 34.74 9.15 17.41
C PHE A 530 33.74 8.20 18.08
N THR A 531 33.21 7.20 17.37
CA THR A 531 32.20 6.24 17.85
C THR A 531 32.50 4.85 17.30
N CYS A 532 32.34 3.82 18.14
CA CYS A 532 32.63 2.43 17.83
C CYS A 532 31.42 1.54 18.18
N VAL A 533 31.12 0.54 17.33
CA VAL A 533 30.14 -0.51 17.62
C VAL A 533 30.86 -1.69 18.26
N HIS A 534 30.49 -2.00 19.49
CA HIS A 534 30.94 -3.21 20.18
C HIS A 534 29.96 -4.33 19.84
N LEU A 535 30.29 -5.13 18.81
CA LEU A 535 29.44 -6.24 18.36
C LEU A 535 29.44 -7.36 19.40
N GLY A 536 28.24 -7.69 19.87
CA GLY A 536 27.99 -8.76 20.83
C GLY A 536 27.80 -10.14 20.18
N GLU A 537 27.32 -11.12 20.96
CA GLU A 537 26.88 -12.43 20.43
C GLU A 537 25.59 -12.32 19.58
N THR A 538 24.92 -11.17 19.62
CA THR A 538 23.66 -10.89 18.91
C THR A 538 23.74 -9.60 18.11
N ASP A 539 23.02 -9.54 16.99
CA ASP A 539 22.90 -8.33 16.13
C ASP A 539 21.95 -7.26 16.70
N TRP A 540 21.61 -7.37 17.99
CA TRP A 540 20.78 -6.40 18.69
C TRP A 540 21.64 -5.39 19.40
N LEU A 541 21.32 -4.11 19.20
CA LEU A 541 21.98 -2.95 19.75
C LEU A 541 21.11 -2.35 20.87
N MET A 542 21.72 -2.14 22.04
CA MET A 542 21.08 -1.45 23.16
C MET A 542 21.10 0.06 22.97
#